data_AF-A0A523C2A8-F1
#
_entry.id   AF-A0A523C2A8-F1
#
_cell.length_a   1.000
_cell.length_b   1.000
_cell.length_c   1.000
_cell.angle_alpha   90.00
_cell.angle_beta   90.00
_cell.angle_gamma   90.00
#
_symmetry.space_group_name_H-M   'P 1'
#
loop_
_entity.id
_entity.type
_entity.pdbx_description
1 polymer ?
#
loop_
_entity_poly.entity_id
_entity_poly.type
_entity_poly.pdbx_seq_one_letter_code
_entity_poly.pdbx_strand_id
1 'polypeptide(L)'
;MESTALKLMEEAGELAEAIGKARGLNGEPVEIPPQEVLHLITRELLDVAQTAISMMFVLEEHYGVDIEAAVEEHIRKLVCKGYLSTDTPTNEAAS
;
A
#
# COMPACT_ATOMS: atom_id res chain seq x y z
N MET A 1 -16.23 11.66 -1.03
CA MET A 1 -15.06 11.73 -0.12
C MET A 1 -15.31 11.04 1.22
N GLU A 2 -16.32 11.43 2.01
CA GLU A 2 -16.55 10.82 3.34
C GLU A 2 -16.78 9.28 3.26
N SER A 3 -17.59 8.82 2.30
CA SER A 3 -17.79 7.39 2.02
C SER A 3 -16.50 6.65 1.64
N THR A 4 -15.63 7.28 0.83
CA THR A 4 -14.36 6.69 0.37
C THR A 4 -13.30 6.68 1.48
N ALA A 5 -13.33 7.66 2.39
CA ALA A 5 -12.43 7.69 3.55
C ALA A 5 -12.80 6.60 4.57
N LEU A 6 -14.10 6.37 4.77
CA LEU A 6 -14.59 5.26 5.59
C LEU A 6 -14.16 3.90 5.01
N LYS A 7 -14.22 3.75 3.69
CA LYS A 7 -13.79 2.51 3.02
C LYS A 7 -12.29 2.24 3.20
N LEU A 8 -11.45 3.28 3.09
CA LEU A 8 -10.02 3.16 3.36
C LEU A 8 -9.73 2.72 4.80
N MET A 9 -10.49 3.22 5.77
CA MET A 9 -10.35 2.82 7.17
C MET A 9 -10.78 1.36 7.41
N GLU A 10 -11.82 0.91 6.71
CA GLU A 10 -12.29 -0.48 6.75
C GLU A 10 -11.20 -1.44 6.27
N GLU A 11 -10.64 -1.21 5.07
CA GLU A 11 -9.59 -2.06 4.49
C GLU A 11 -8.30 -2.03 5.31
N ALA A 12 -7.95 -0.88 5.89
CA ALA A 12 -6.82 -0.80 6.82
C ALA A 12 -7.06 -1.64 8.09
N GLY A 13 -8.32 -1.74 8.54
CA GLY A 13 -8.73 -2.63 9.62
C GLY A 13 -8.61 -4.11 9.25
N GLU A 14 -9.03 -4.48 8.05
CA GLU A 14 -8.91 -5.85 7.52
C GLU A 14 -7.43 -6.26 7.38
N LEU A 15 -6.57 -5.36 6.89
CA LEU A 15 -5.11 -5.58 6.86
C LEU A 15 -4.53 -5.77 8.27
N ALA A 16 -4.97 -4.96 9.24
CA ALA A 16 -4.52 -5.10 10.63
C ALA A 16 -4.94 -6.46 11.23
N GLU A 17 -6.15 -6.93 10.93
CA GLU A 17 -6.63 -8.25 11.33
C GLU A 17 -5.78 -9.38 10.71
N ALA A 18 -5.49 -9.30 9.40
CA ALA A 18 -4.64 -10.27 8.70
C ALA A 18 -3.23 -10.36 9.31
N ILE A 19 -2.62 -9.23 9.65
CA ILE A 19 -1.33 -9.16 10.35
C ILE A 19 -1.44 -9.72 11.77
N GLY A 20 -2.56 -9.47 12.47
CA GLY A 20 -2.82 -9.98 13.80
C GLY A 20 -2.86 -11.50 13.86
N LYS A 21 -3.51 -12.13 12.86
CA LYS A 21 -3.52 -13.59 12.66
C LYS A 21 -2.10 -14.15 12.47
N ALA A 22 -1.25 -13.45 11.71
CA ALA A 22 0.15 -13.85 11.48
C ALA A 22 1.02 -13.86 12.74
N ARG A 23 0.76 -12.91 13.64
CA ARG A 23 1.56 -12.72 14.85
C ARG A 23 1.06 -13.56 16.03
N GLY A 24 -0.04 -14.32 15.88
CA GLY A 24 -0.65 -15.08 16.97
C GLY A 24 -1.05 -14.18 18.15
N LEU A 25 -1.37 -12.91 17.90
CA LEU A 25 -1.63 -11.90 18.95
C LEU A 25 -2.85 -12.24 19.82
N ASN A 26 -3.64 -13.23 19.42
CA ASN A 26 -4.81 -13.70 20.16
C ASN A 26 -4.52 -14.82 21.16
N GLY A 27 -3.27 -15.29 21.28
CA GLY A 27 -2.91 -16.35 22.26
C GLY A 27 -3.48 -17.74 21.94
N GLU A 28 -4.18 -17.90 20.82
CA GLU A 28 -4.64 -19.19 20.30
C GLU A 28 -3.59 -19.81 19.36
N PRO A 29 -3.54 -21.14 19.22
CA PRO A 29 -2.67 -21.79 18.24
C PRO A 29 -3.04 -21.30 16.83
N VAL A 30 -2.06 -20.78 16.10
CA VAL A 30 -2.24 -20.39 14.70
C VAL A 30 -2.45 -21.68 13.89
N GLU A 31 -3.70 -22.02 13.58
CA GLU A 31 -4.05 -23.19 12.76
C GLU A 31 -3.85 -22.94 11.26
N ILE A 32 -3.59 -21.69 10.86
CA ILE A 32 -3.45 -21.29 9.46
C ILE A 32 -1.99 -21.46 9.02
N PRO A 33 -1.71 -22.15 7.89
CA PRO A 33 -0.38 -22.24 7.32
C PRO A 33 0.26 -20.86 7.07
N PRO A 34 1.56 -20.67 7.35
CA PRO A 34 2.23 -19.37 7.17
C PRO A 34 2.07 -18.76 5.76
N GLN A 35 2.03 -19.60 4.73
CA GLN A 35 1.86 -19.18 3.33
C GLN A 35 0.47 -18.58 3.08
N GLU A 36 -0.56 -19.14 3.69
CA GLU A 36 -1.94 -18.66 3.57
C GLU A 36 -2.11 -17.32 4.28
N VAL A 37 -1.42 -17.13 5.41
CA VAL A 37 -1.39 -15.83 6.10
C VAL A 37 -0.69 -14.75 5.27
N LEU A 38 0.46 -15.06 4.66
CA LEU A 38 1.13 -14.10 3.77
C LEU A 38 0.28 -13.75 2.56
N HIS A 39 -0.47 -14.72 2.02
CA HIS A 39 -1.41 -14.47 0.94
C HIS A 39 -2.54 -13.52 1.39
N LEU A 40 -3.11 -13.74 2.57
CA LEU A 40 -4.12 -12.86 3.16
C LEU A 40 -3.59 -11.44 3.34
N ILE A 41 -2.43 -11.26 3.97
CA ILE A 41 -1.81 -9.94 4.15
C ILE A 41 -1.58 -9.25 2.80
N THR A 42 -1.10 -9.98 1.80
CA THR A 42 -0.84 -9.42 0.47
C THR A 42 -2.13 -8.92 -0.18
N ARG A 43 -3.22 -9.68 -0.06
CA ARG A 43 -4.54 -9.28 -0.56
C ARG A 43 -5.03 -8.00 0.11
N GLU A 44 -5.07 -7.98 1.44
CA GLU A 44 -5.57 -6.81 2.18
C GLU A 44 -4.69 -5.56 1.93
N LEU A 45 -3.39 -5.74 1.75
CA LEU A 45 -2.48 -4.66 1.42
C LEU A 45 -2.79 -4.05 0.03
N LEU A 46 -3.14 -4.90 -0.94
CA LEU A 46 -3.54 -4.45 -2.27
C LEU A 46 -4.91 -3.75 -2.25
N ASP A 47 -5.84 -4.19 -1.42
CA ASP A 47 -7.15 -3.55 -1.27
C ASP A 47 -6.99 -2.11 -0.72
N VAL A 48 -6.21 -1.95 0.36
CA VAL A 48 -5.86 -0.63 0.91
C VAL A 48 -5.22 0.28 -0.15
N ALA A 49 -4.27 -0.26 -0.92
CA ALA A 49 -3.60 0.48 -1.98
C ALA A 49 -4.58 0.89 -3.08
N GLN A 50 -5.47 -0.01 -3.50
CA GLN A 50 -6.46 0.25 -4.54
C GLN A 50 -7.42 1.37 -4.12
N THR A 51 -7.91 1.36 -2.89
CA THR A 51 -8.84 2.39 -2.41
C THR A 51 -8.15 3.74 -2.22
N ALA A 52 -6.90 3.75 -1.76
CA ALA A 52 -6.10 4.97 -1.70
C ALA A 52 -5.90 5.59 -3.10
N ILE A 53 -5.51 4.77 -4.09
CA ILE A 53 -5.34 5.20 -5.48
C ILE A 53 -6.67 5.67 -6.07
N SER A 54 -7.76 4.94 -5.82
CA SER A 54 -9.10 5.32 -6.28
C SER A 54 -9.54 6.67 -5.71
N MET A 55 -9.22 6.96 -4.45
CA MET A 55 -9.46 8.27 -3.85
C MET A 55 -8.61 9.37 -4.50
N MET A 56 -7.36 9.08 -4.89
CA MET A 56 -6.50 10.04 -5.59
C MET A 56 -7.15 10.48 -6.92
N PHE A 57 -7.69 9.55 -7.70
CA PHE A 57 -8.44 9.90 -8.92
C PHE A 57 -9.69 10.73 -8.64
N VAL A 58 -10.45 10.43 -7.58
CA VAL A 58 -11.60 11.26 -7.17
C VAL A 58 -11.16 12.69 -6.83
N LEU A 59 -10.02 12.87 -6.17
CA LEU A 59 -9.46 14.19 -5.86
C LEU A 59 -9.06 14.96 -7.11
N GLU A 60 -8.47 14.28 -8.09
CA GLU A 60 -8.11 14.87 -9.38
C GLU A 60 -9.35 15.31 -10.15
N GLU A 61 -10.29 14.39 -10.38
CA GLU A 61 -11.44 14.61 -11.25
C GLU A 61 -12.46 15.60 -10.68
N HIS A 62 -12.75 15.52 -9.37
CA HIS A 62 -13.83 16.30 -8.76
C HIS A 62 -13.34 17.55 -8.04
N TYR A 63 -12.07 17.61 -7.67
CA TYR A 63 -11.52 18.71 -6.87
C TYR A 63 -10.33 19.41 -7.54
N GLY A 64 -9.89 18.93 -8.72
CA GLY A 64 -8.81 19.56 -9.49
C GLY A 64 -7.45 19.46 -8.81
N VAL A 65 -7.25 18.44 -7.97
CA VAL A 65 -5.94 18.19 -7.34
C VAL A 65 -4.99 17.61 -8.38
N ASP A 66 -3.81 18.21 -8.52
CA ASP A 66 -2.73 17.68 -9.37
C ASP A 66 -2.05 16.50 -8.66
N ILE A 67 -2.51 15.29 -8.96
CA ILE A 67 -2.00 14.06 -8.34
C ILE A 67 -0.59 13.73 -8.84
N GLU A 68 -0.28 14.03 -10.10
CA GLU A 68 1.06 13.84 -10.67
C GLU A 68 2.10 14.65 -9.89
N ALA A 69 1.84 15.95 -9.68
CA ALA A 69 2.73 16.81 -8.90
C ALA A 69 2.86 16.35 -7.44
N ALA A 70 1.75 15.91 -6.81
CA ALA A 70 1.75 15.41 -5.44
C ALA A 70 2.58 14.12 -5.29
N VAL A 71 2.48 13.19 -6.25
CA VAL A 71 3.28 11.96 -6.29
C VAL A 71 4.74 12.27 -6.55
N GLU A 72 5.06 13.19 -7.46
CA GLU A 72 6.45 13.60 -7.72
C GLU A 72 7.09 14.23 -6.48
N GLU A 73 6.35 15.06 -5.74
CA GLU A 73 6.81 15.58 -4.45
C GLU A 73 7.06 14.45 -3.43
N HIS A 74 6.18 13.45 -3.37
CA HIS A 74 6.34 12.29 -2.50
C HIS A 74 7.58 11.46 -2.87
N ILE A 75 7.79 11.17 -4.15
CA ILE A 75 8.97 10.43 -4.64
C ILE A 75 10.24 11.19 -4.31
N ARG A 76 10.29 12.50 -4.55
CA ARG A 76 11.45 13.34 -4.17
C ARG A 76 11.75 13.25 -2.68
N LYS A 77 10.72 13.27 -1.81
CA LYS A 77 10.90 13.08 -0.36
C LYS A 77 11.51 11.72 -0.03
N LEU A 78 11.12 10.65 -0.71
CA LEU A 78 11.66 9.31 -0.49
C LEU A 78 13.11 9.19 -0.99
N VAL A 79 13.43 9.76 -2.14
CA VAL A 79 14.81 9.82 -2.68
C VAL A 79 15.72 10.59 -1.73
N CYS A 80 15.31 11.77 -1.27
CA CYS A 80 16.09 12.57 -0.31
C CYS A 80 16.35 11.85 1.03
N LYS A 81 15.45 10.94 1.42
CA LYS A 81 15.62 10.11 2.63
C LYS A 81 16.39 8.81 2.38
N GLY A 82 16.74 8.51 1.12
CA GLY A 82 17.43 7.26 0.73
C GLY A 82 16.54 6.02 0.74
N TYR A 83 15.21 6.18 0.74
CA TYR A 83 14.27 5.04 0.65
C TYR A 83 14.03 4.56 -0.79
N LEU A 84 14.34 5.41 -1.79
CA LEU A 84 14.28 5.09 -3.21
C LEU A 84 15.57 5.53 -3.89
N SER A 85 16.13 4.65 -4.71
CA SER A 85 17.24 4.97 -5.62
C SER A 85 16.71 5.16 -7.03
N THR A 86 17.13 6.22 -7.72
CA THR A 86 16.80 6.49 -9.13
C THR A 86 17.78 5.82 -10.10
N ASP A 87 18.61 4.91 -9.62
CA ASP A 87 19.60 4.24 -10.44
C ASP A 87 18.91 3.21 -11.33
N THR A 88 18.69 3.60 -12.60
CA THR A 88 18.38 2.66 -13.67
C THR A 88 19.54 1.65 -13.77
N PRO A 89 19.32 0.33 -13.72
CA PRO A 89 20.39 -0.62 -13.97
C PRO A 89 20.91 -0.37 -15.38
N THR A 90 22.14 0.14 -15.48
CA THR A 90 22.83 0.29 -16.76
C THR A 90 23.00 -1.12 -17.31
N ASN A 91 22.30 -1.42 -18.40
CA ASN A 91 22.51 -2.64 -19.17
C ASN A 91 23.88 -2.54 -19.84
N GLU A 92 24.95 -2.78 -19.08
CA GLU A 92 26.31 -2.97 -19.55
C GLU A 92 26.82 -4.33 -19.10
N ALA A 93 26.18 -5.41 -19.57
CA ALA A 93 26.80 -6.74 -19.56
C ALA A 93 26.06 -7.70 -20.49
N ALA A 94 26.35 -7.63 -21.79
CA ALA A 94 26.56 -8.79 -22.67
C ALA A 94 26.97 -8.29 -24.05
N SER A 95 28.25 -7.91 -24.15
CA SER A 95 29.02 -8.09 -25.40
C SER A 95 29.35 -9.57 -25.58
#